data_AF-A0AAW1XYC4-F1
#
_entry.id   AF-A0AAW1XYC4-F1
#
_cell.length_a   1.000
_cell.length_b   1.000
_cell.length_c   1.000
_cell.angle_alpha   90.00
_cell.angle_beta   90.00
_cell.angle_gamma   90.00
#
_symmetry.space_group_name_H-M   'P 1'
#
loop_
_entity.id
_entity.type
_entity.pdbx_description
1 polymer ?
#
loop_
_entity_poly.entity_id
_entity_poly.type
_entity_poly.pdbx_seq_one_letter_code
_entity_poly.pdbx_strand_id
1 'polypeptide(L)'
;MAMQASSSLGIVLLLLAGFILRSSKAFPLSTPLYDTSFLNRSSFPAGFIFGTASASYQVLLKKVVEDQAYGIPTLTNIQRPLLYTKTKYDDPLIYITENGIDQLNDPKLTLEEALFDTSRVDYHFRHLYYLQKAIKDGVKVKGYFVWSLLDNFEWVSGYTVRFGINYVDYKNEQKRYPKLSAHWFKNFLKKY
;
A
#
# COMPACT_ATOMS: atom_id res chain seq x y z
N MET A 1 65.83 6.56 33.53
CA MET A 1 65.50 5.13 33.70
C MET A 1 64.00 5.04 33.96
N ALA A 2 63.16 4.80 32.97
CA ALA A 2 62.92 3.55 32.23
C ALA A 2 61.82 2.67 32.88
N MET A 3 60.77 2.42 32.07
CA MET A 3 59.82 1.28 32.03
C MET A 3 58.77 1.17 33.16
N GLN A 4 57.45 1.25 32.86
CA GLN A 4 56.54 0.18 32.32
C GLN A 4 56.62 -1.12 33.13
N ALA A 5 55.55 -1.83 33.51
CA ALA A 5 54.10 -1.72 33.34
C ALA A 5 53.47 -2.78 34.29
N SER A 6 52.22 -2.60 34.71
CA SER A 6 51.34 -3.75 34.95
C SER A 6 49.91 -3.39 34.58
N SER A 7 49.60 -3.77 33.35
CA SER A 7 48.28 -3.86 32.74
C SER A 7 47.62 -5.17 33.16
N SER A 8 46.47 -5.12 33.83
CA SER A 8 45.52 -6.24 33.86
C SER A 8 44.31 -5.91 34.73
N LEU A 9 43.32 -5.17 34.21
CA LEU A 9 41.93 -5.23 34.71
C LEU A 9 40.91 -4.41 33.89
N GLY A 10 41.34 -3.65 32.87
CA GLY A 10 40.44 -2.76 32.12
C GLY A 10 39.78 -3.31 30.84
N ILE A 11 40.09 -4.52 30.38
CA ILE A 11 39.71 -4.96 29.01
C ILE A 11 38.81 -6.22 28.97
N VAL A 12 38.43 -6.79 30.12
CA VAL A 12 37.61 -8.04 30.11
C VAL A 12 36.10 -7.77 30.07
N LEU A 13 35.63 -6.53 30.27
CA LEU A 13 34.19 -6.22 30.32
C LEU A 13 33.60 -5.56 29.06
N LEU A 14 34.32 -5.56 27.93
CA LEU A 14 33.84 -4.98 26.65
C LEU A 14 33.79 -5.98 25.48
N LEU A 15 34.05 -7.27 25.72
CA LEU A 15 33.98 -8.31 24.68
C LEU A 15 32.82 -9.30 24.85
N LEU A 16 31.86 -9.03 25.74
CA LEU A 16 30.66 -9.85 25.92
C LEU A 16 29.35 -9.19 25.42
N ALA A 17 29.42 -7.97 24.90
CA ALA A 17 28.26 -7.27 24.31
C ALA A 17 28.13 -7.45 22.78
N GLY A 18 28.99 -8.27 22.18
CA GLY A 18 29.17 -8.35 20.73
C GLY A 18 28.94 -9.73 20.15
N PHE A 19 27.90 -10.48 20.57
CA PHE A 19 27.47 -11.67 19.82
C PHE A 19 26.02 -12.06 20.14
N ILE A 20 25.09 -11.14 19.92
CA ILE A 20 23.74 -11.55 19.52
C ILE A 20 23.69 -11.33 18.02
N LEU A 21 24.18 -12.32 17.25
CA LEU A 21 23.64 -12.55 15.92
C LEU A 21 22.15 -12.83 16.13
N ARG A 22 21.36 -11.75 16.09
CA ARG A 22 19.96 -11.86 15.74
C ARG A 22 20.01 -12.36 14.31
N SER A 23 19.95 -13.69 14.15
CA SER A 23 19.55 -14.30 12.91
C SER A 23 18.21 -13.65 12.61
N SER A 24 18.23 -12.62 11.77
CA SER A 24 17.04 -12.17 11.09
C SER A 24 16.67 -13.36 10.23
N LYS A 25 15.86 -14.26 10.79
CA LYS A 25 15.02 -15.11 9.97
C LYS A 25 14.34 -14.12 9.04
N ALA A 26 14.74 -14.13 7.78
CA ALA A 26 13.95 -13.54 6.73
C ALA A 26 12.55 -14.08 6.99
N PHE A 27 11.62 -13.20 7.38
CA PHE A 27 10.23 -13.57 7.33
C PHE A 27 10.03 -14.02 5.88
N PRO A 28 9.61 -15.28 5.64
CA PRO A 28 9.30 -15.66 4.29
C PRO A 28 8.25 -14.66 3.81
N LEU A 29 8.55 -13.94 2.73
CA LEU A 29 7.63 -13.06 2.03
C LEU A 29 6.59 -13.95 1.33
N SER A 30 5.84 -14.70 2.12
CA SER A 30 4.76 -15.56 1.70
C SER A 30 3.60 -15.28 2.64
N THR A 31 3.02 -14.08 2.51
CA THR A 31 1.58 -13.99 2.69
C THR A 31 0.99 -15.06 1.77
N PRO A 32 0.17 -16.01 2.26
CA PRO A 32 -0.43 -16.99 1.39
C PRO A 32 -1.10 -16.23 0.25
N LEU A 33 -0.76 -16.58 -0.99
CA LEU A 33 -1.47 -16.09 -2.18
C LEU A 33 -2.90 -16.58 -2.02
N TYR A 34 -3.76 -15.78 -1.37
CA TYR A 34 -5.18 -16.03 -1.33
C TYR A 34 -5.65 -16.13 -2.77
N ASP A 35 -6.53 -17.09 -3.04
CA ASP A 35 -7.14 -17.18 -4.35
C ASP A 35 -7.96 -15.91 -4.61
N THR A 36 -7.41 -15.00 -5.43
CA THR A 36 -8.10 -13.76 -5.80
C THR A 36 -9.10 -13.98 -6.93
N SER A 37 -9.20 -15.19 -7.49
CA SER A 37 -9.97 -15.47 -8.72
C SER A 37 -11.48 -15.27 -8.58
N PHE A 38 -12.02 -15.41 -7.36
CA PHE A 38 -13.46 -15.24 -7.11
C PHE A 38 -13.92 -13.78 -7.27
N LEU A 39 -13.00 -12.82 -7.26
CA LEU A 39 -13.28 -11.42 -7.48
C LEU A 39 -12.68 -10.97 -8.81
N ASN A 40 -13.52 -10.59 -9.76
CA ASN A 40 -13.13 -10.18 -11.11
C ASN A 40 -14.05 -9.07 -11.64
N ARG A 41 -13.86 -8.64 -12.89
CA ARG A 41 -14.68 -7.59 -13.50
C ARG A 41 -16.19 -7.87 -13.40
N SER A 42 -16.62 -9.12 -13.55
CA SER A 42 -18.04 -9.50 -13.51
C SER A 42 -18.63 -9.47 -12.10
N SER A 43 -17.79 -9.36 -11.06
CA SER A 43 -18.21 -9.16 -9.68
C SER A 43 -18.81 -7.76 -9.42
N PHE A 44 -18.71 -6.84 -10.39
CA PHE A 44 -19.17 -5.45 -10.30
C PHE A 44 -20.25 -5.14 -11.35
N PRO A 45 -21.14 -4.16 -11.09
CA PRO A 45 -22.22 -3.81 -12.03
C PRO A 45 -21.76 -3.56 -13.47
N ALA A 46 -22.66 -3.81 -14.41
CA ALA A 46 -22.48 -3.40 -15.79
C ALA A 46 -22.26 -1.87 -15.84
N GLY A 47 -21.31 -1.42 -16.65
CA GLY A 47 -20.94 0.01 -16.74
C GLY A 47 -20.11 0.55 -15.58
N PHE A 48 -19.78 -0.26 -14.55
CA PHE A 48 -18.83 0.15 -13.51
C PHE A 48 -17.45 0.48 -14.12
N ILE A 49 -16.92 1.65 -13.77
CA ILE A 49 -15.70 2.21 -14.36
C ILE A 49 -14.50 1.83 -13.49
N PHE A 50 -13.48 1.27 -14.12
CA PHE A 50 -12.18 1.05 -13.50
C PHE A 50 -11.14 1.93 -14.19
N GLY A 51 -10.24 2.52 -13.41
CA GLY A 51 -9.19 3.36 -13.96
C GLY A 51 -8.01 3.51 -13.00
N THR A 52 -7.14 4.43 -13.36
CA THR A 52 -6.02 4.85 -12.53
C THR A 52 -6.07 6.37 -12.42
N ALA A 53 -5.66 6.89 -11.27
CA ALA A 53 -5.46 8.32 -11.07
C ALA A 53 -3.97 8.66 -11.26
N SER A 54 -3.71 9.86 -11.79
CA SER A 54 -2.37 10.32 -12.18
C SER A 54 -1.97 11.66 -11.56
N ALA A 55 -2.94 12.41 -11.01
CA ALA A 55 -2.71 13.62 -10.24
C ALA A 55 -3.53 13.54 -8.95
N SER A 56 -2.89 13.83 -7.82
CA SER A 56 -3.58 14.02 -6.55
C SER A 56 -3.62 15.50 -6.23
N TYR A 57 -4.70 15.94 -5.59
CA TYR A 57 -4.76 17.24 -4.93
C TYR A 57 -5.11 16.95 -3.47
N GLN A 58 -4.08 16.89 -2.63
CA GLN A 58 -4.25 16.69 -1.19
C GLN A 58 -4.31 18.06 -0.51
N VAL A 59 -5.49 18.47 -0.05
CA VAL A 59 -5.60 19.62 0.86
C VAL A 59 -5.32 19.11 2.27
N LEU A 60 -4.26 19.61 2.89
CA LEU A 60 -3.98 19.40 4.31
C LEU A 60 -5.09 20.04 5.15
N LEU A 61 -6.14 19.26 5.42
CA LEU A 61 -7.15 19.63 6.41
C LEU A 61 -6.49 19.52 7.80
N LYS A 62 -5.99 20.65 8.33
CA LYS A 62 -5.63 20.73 9.75
C LYS A 62 -6.88 20.42 10.57
N LYS A 63 -6.79 19.36 11.38
CA LYS A 63 -7.84 18.73 12.20
C LYS A 63 -8.87 17.90 11.44
N VAL A 64 -8.61 16.59 11.37
CA VAL A 64 -9.65 15.64 11.80
C VAL A 64 -9.60 15.69 13.32
N VAL A 65 -10.57 16.37 13.94
CA VAL A 65 -10.82 16.19 15.37
C VAL A 65 -11.09 14.71 15.57
N GLU A 66 -10.32 14.10 16.46
CA GLU A 66 -10.40 12.70 16.85
C GLU A 66 -11.83 12.41 17.31
N ASP A 67 -12.63 11.82 16.41
CA ASP A 67 -14.00 11.39 16.72
C ASP A 67 -13.93 10.08 17.50
N GLN A 68 -13.36 10.15 18.69
CA GLN A 68 -13.24 9.05 19.65
C GLN A 68 -14.51 8.91 20.51
N ALA A 69 -15.59 9.64 20.17
CA ALA A 69 -16.83 9.69 20.94
C ALA A 69 -17.82 8.53 20.67
N TYR A 70 -17.58 7.68 19.67
CA TYR A 70 -18.54 6.63 19.28
C TYR A 70 -18.06 5.18 19.46
N GLY A 71 -16.93 4.94 20.15
CA GLY A 71 -16.45 3.57 20.38
C GLY A 71 -16.27 2.76 19.10
N ILE A 72 -15.96 3.43 17.98
CA ILE A 72 -16.00 2.78 16.66
C ILE A 72 -14.63 2.13 16.37
N PRO A 73 -14.56 0.80 16.17
CA PRO A 73 -13.30 0.09 15.98
C PRO A 73 -12.54 0.58 14.74
N THR A 74 -11.22 0.57 14.88
CA THR A 74 -10.18 1.02 13.95
C THR A 74 -10.38 0.62 12.47
N LEU A 75 -10.14 1.62 11.62
CA LEU A 75 -10.16 1.68 10.16
C LEU A 75 -9.28 0.61 9.48
N THR A 76 -9.85 -0.21 8.59
CA THR A 76 -9.07 -0.91 7.52
C THR A 76 -9.86 -1.25 6.25
N ASN A 77 -11.17 -0.93 6.16
CA ASN A 77 -11.95 -1.26 4.96
C ASN A 77 -12.70 -0.05 4.38
N ILE A 78 -12.80 0.00 3.04
CA ILE A 78 -13.48 1.07 2.31
C ILE A 78 -15.01 1.06 2.49
N GLN A 79 -15.57 -0.05 2.98
CA GLN A 79 -17.02 -0.22 3.15
C GLN A 79 -17.60 0.75 4.19
N ARG A 80 -16.92 0.93 5.32
CA ARG A 80 -17.41 1.81 6.39
C ARG A 80 -17.58 3.28 5.97
N PRO A 81 -16.58 3.97 5.39
CA PRO A 81 -16.77 5.36 4.93
C PRO A 81 -17.81 5.48 3.81
N LEU A 82 -18.00 4.44 2.99
CA LEU A 82 -19.05 4.39 1.98
C LEU A 82 -20.46 4.33 2.60
N LEU A 83 -20.67 3.44 3.56
CA LEU A 83 -21.94 3.34 4.29
C LEU A 83 -22.23 4.62 5.08
N TYR A 84 -21.22 5.19 5.74
CA TYR A 84 -21.35 6.48 6.41
C TYR A 84 -21.73 7.59 5.44
N THR A 85 -21.07 7.67 4.28
CA THR A 85 -21.39 8.68 3.26
C THR A 85 -22.83 8.53 2.78
N LYS A 86 -23.28 7.29 2.56
CA LYS A 86 -24.66 6.98 2.20
C LYS A 86 -25.66 7.48 3.25
N THR A 87 -25.44 7.18 4.54
CA THR A 87 -26.39 7.56 5.59
C THR A 87 -26.35 9.04 5.93
N LYS A 88 -25.16 9.67 5.87
CA LYS A 88 -24.96 11.05 6.29
C LYS A 88 -25.31 12.07 5.21
N TYR A 89 -25.12 11.75 3.94
CA TYR A 89 -25.21 12.69 2.82
C TYR A 89 -26.25 12.31 1.76
N ASP A 90 -27.37 11.71 2.19
CA ASP A 90 -28.53 11.39 1.33
C ASP A 90 -28.22 10.45 0.15
N ASP A 91 -27.48 9.37 0.43
CA ASP A 91 -27.14 8.31 -0.53
C ASP A 91 -26.71 8.82 -1.92
N PRO A 92 -25.63 9.63 -1.98
CA PRO A 92 -25.19 10.26 -3.20
C PRO A 92 -24.56 9.23 -4.14
N LEU A 93 -24.45 9.60 -5.42
CA LEU A 93 -23.64 8.85 -6.36
C LEU A 93 -22.14 9.08 -6.09
N ILE A 94 -21.38 8.00 -5.88
CA ILE A 94 -19.98 8.03 -5.46
C ILE A 94 -19.05 7.48 -6.56
N TYR A 95 -17.87 8.09 -6.66
CA TYR A 95 -16.69 7.55 -7.33
C TYR A 95 -15.54 7.47 -6.33
N ILE A 96 -14.86 6.33 -6.29
CA ILE A 96 -13.59 6.21 -5.55
C ILE A 96 -12.49 6.74 -6.47
N THR A 97 -12.18 8.02 -6.34
CA THR A 97 -11.21 8.72 -7.21
C THR A 97 -9.76 8.36 -6.92
N GLU A 98 -9.47 7.96 -5.67
CA GLU A 98 -8.15 7.50 -5.25
C GLU A 98 -8.29 6.41 -4.20
N ASN A 99 -7.58 5.30 -4.40
CA ASN A 99 -7.31 4.31 -3.36
C ASN A 99 -6.02 3.58 -3.70
N GLY A 100 -5.12 3.44 -2.74
CA GLY A 100 -3.78 2.91 -2.98
C GLY A 100 -2.97 2.74 -1.71
N ILE A 101 -1.82 2.10 -1.85
CA ILE A 101 -0.84 1.89 -0.78
C ILE A 101 0.57 2.15 -1.32
N ASP A 102 1.38 2.82 -0.51
CA ASP A 102 2.77 3.07 -0.79
C ASP A 102 3.66 1.88 -0.41
N GLN A 103 4.83 1.86 -1.03
CA GLN A 103 5.97 1.07 -0.59
C GLN A 103 7.18 2.00 -0.50
N LEU A 104 8.07 1.72 0.46
CA LEU A 104 9.33 2.44 0.56
C LEU A 104 10.14 2.26 -0.73
N ASN A 105 10.74 3.34 -1.21
CA ASN A 105 11.71 3.31 -2.29
C ASN A 105 13.07 2.84 -1.74
N ASP A 106 13.19 1.54 -1.47
CA ASP A 106 14.42 0.96 -0.91
C ASP A 106 15.49 0.80 -2.01
N PRO A 107 16.62 1.54 -1.94
CA PRO A 107 17.68 1.46 -2.94
C PRO A 107 18.45 0.14 -2.91
N LYS A 108 18.20 -0.73 -1.92
CA LYS A 108 18.85 -2.05 -1.80
C LYS A 108 18.15 -3.12 -2.63
N LEU A 109 16.90 -2.90 -3.05
CA LEU A 109 16.16 -3.86 -3.86
C LEU A 109 16.66 -3.85 -5.30
N THR A 110 16.76 -5.03 -5.88
CA THR A 110 16.87 -5.20 -7.33
C THR A 110 15.56 -4.75 -8.02
N LEU A 111 15.61 -4.51 -9.33
CA LEU A 111 14.40 -4.20 -10.09
C LEU A 111 13.36 -5.33 -9.95
N GLU A 112 13.77 -6.59 -10.05
CA GLU A 112 12.88 -7.74 -9.93
C GLU A 112 12.13 -7.76 -8.59
N GLU A 113 12.84 -7.55 -7.48
CA GLU A 113 12.24 -7.48 -6.14
C GLU A 113 11.29 -6.28 -6.01
N ALA A 114 11.65 -5.12 -6.57
CA ALA A 114 10.81 -3.93 -6.56
C ALA A 114 9.52 -4.08 -7.39
N LEU A 115 9.52 -4.94 -8.41
CA LEU A 115 8.32 -5.25 -9.22
C LEU A 115 7.38 -6.25 -8.54
N PHE A 116 7.86 -7.04 -7.57
CA PHE A 116 7.08 -8.09 -6.91
C PHE A 116 6.26 -7.56 -5.71
N ASP A 117 5.31 -6.67 -5.99
CA ASP A 117 4.55 -5.91 -4.99
C ASP A 117 3.29 -6.60 -4.46
N THR A 118 3.44 -7.81 -3.91
CA THR A 118 2.32 -8.63 -3.39
C THR A 118 1.45 -7.91 -2.36
N SER A 119 2.02 -7.04 -1.52
CA SER A 119 1.26 -6.26 -0.54
C SER A 119 0.28 -5.28 -1.19
N ARG A 120 0.62 -4.73 -2.36
CA ARG A 120 -0.29 -3.86 -3.14
C ARG A 120 -1.43 -4.66 -3.75
N VAL A 121 -1.15 -5.87 -4.24
CA VAL A 121 -2.19 -6.80 -4.72
C VAL A 121 -3.19 -7.13 -3.61
N ASP A 122 -2.70 -7.55 -2.43
CA ASP A 122 -3.55 -7.87 -1.27
C ASP A 122 -4.37 -6.66 -0.82
N TYR A 123 -3.76 -5.47 -0.77
CA TYR A 123 -4.45 -4.23 -0.43
C TYR A 123 -5.64 -3.97 -1.36
N HIS A 124 -5.42 -3.95 -2.67
CA HIS A 124 -6.48 -3.67 -3.64
C HIS A 124 -7.54 -4.74 -3.68
N PHE A 125 -7.15 -6.02 -3.61
CA PHE A 125 -8.09 -7.13 -3.55
C PHE A 125 -9.06 -6.99 -2.37
N ARG A 126 -8.54 -6.73 -1.16
CA ARG A 126 -9.39 -6.51 0.03
C ARG A 126 -10.29 -5.30 -0.13
N HIS A 127 -9.77 -4.18 -0.64
CA HIS A 127 -10.57 -2.98 -0.84
C HIS A 127 -11.69 -3.19 -1.87
N LEU A 128 -11.40 -3.87 -2.97
CA LEU A 128 -12.40 -4.21 -3.99
C LEU A 128 -13.44 -5.20 -3.46
N TYR A 129 -13.05 -6.16 -2.62
CA TYR A 129 -13.98 -7.08 -1.95
C TYR A 129 -14.98 -6.30 -1.06
N TYR A 130 -14.48 -5.38 -0.23
CA TYR A 130 -15.33 -4.56 0.63
C TYR A 130 -16.13 -3.51 -0.13
N LEU A 131 -15.61 -3.01 -1.25
CA LEU A 131 -16.36 -2.16 -2.17
C LEU A 131 -17.54 -2.92 -2.77
N GLN A 132 -17.34 -4.16 -3.20
CA GLN A 132 -18.42 -5.02 -3.69
C GLN A 132 -19.49 -5.22 -2.62
N LYS A 133 -19.09 -5.46 -1.36
CA LYS A 133 -20.02 -5.56 -0.24
C LYS A 133 -20.82 -4.26 -0.03
N ALA A 134 -20.16 -3.10 -0.04
CA ALA A 134 -20.85 -1.80 0.07
C ALA A 134 -21.89 -1.60 -1.06
N ILE A 135 -21.55 -1.98 -2.29
CA ILE A 135 -22.48 -1.91 -3.43
C ILE A 135 -23.68 -2.86 -3.22
N LYS A 136 -23.44 -4.07 -2.69
CA LYS A 136 -24.52 -5.03 -2.32
C LYS A 136 -25.41 -4.50 -1.19
N ASP A 137 -24.85 -3.74 -0.26
CA ASP A 137 -25.59 -3.02 0.79
C ASP A 137 -26.28 -1.73 0.27
N GLY A 138 -26.30 -1.55 -1.06
CA GLY A 138 -27.02 -0.52 -1.76
C GLY A 138 -26.33 0.84 -1.79
N VAL A 139 -25.01 0.93 -1.55
CA VAL A 139 -24.27 2.18 -1.79
C VAL A 139 -24.11 2.39 -3.29
N LYS A 140 -24.46 3.59 -3.77
CA LYS A 140 -24.37 3.95 -5.19
C LYS A 140 -22.93 4.31 -5.60
N VAL A 141 -22.09 3.30 -5.87
CA VAL A 141 -20.73 3.53 -6.41
C VAL A 141 -20.66 3.20 -7.89
N LYS A 142 -20.10 4.10 -8.71
CA LYS A 142 -19.96 3.91 -10.18
C LYS A 142 -18.55 3.70 -10.69
N GLY A 143 -17.52 3.94 -9.88
CA GLY A 143 -16.16 3.68 -10.32
C GLY A 143 -15.12 3.62 -9.22
N TYR A 144 -14.00 3.02 -9.58
CA TYR A 144 -12.84 2.81 -8.73
C TYR A 144 -11.55 3.12 -9.51
N PHE A 145 -10.76 4.03 -8.95
CA PHE A 145 -9.53 4.51 -9.56
C PHE A 145 -8.35 4.24 -8.62
N VAL A 146 -7.40 3.45 -9.12
CA VAL A 146 -6.18 3.11 -8.39
C VAL A 146 -5.28 4.34 -8.30
N TRP A 147 -4.88 4.68 -7.07
CA TRP A 147 -3.77 5.61 -6.84
C TRP A 147 -2.48 4.78 -6.69
N SER A 148 -1.55 4.82 -7.64
CA SER A 148 -1.52 5.64 -8.86
C SER A 148 -1.12 4.81 -10.08
N LEU A 149 -1.23 5.39 -11.28
CA LEU A 149 -0.76 4.76 -12.51
C LEU A 149 0.76 4.53 -12.48
N LEU A 150 1.53 5.53 -12.06
CA LEU A 150 2.99 5.56 -12.09
C LEU A 150 3.53 5.95 -10.71
N ASP A 151 4.69 5.41 -10.34
CA ASP A 151 5.47 6.00 -9.25
C ASP A 151 5.75 7.47 -9.60
N ASN A 152 5.36 8.38 -8.72
CA ASN A 152 5.41 9.82 -8.93
C ASN A 152 5.98 10.55 -7.70
N PHE A 153 5.94 11.88 -7.73
CA PHE A 153 6.34 12.72 -6.61
C PHE A 153 5.22 12.78 -5.57
N GLU A 154 5.48 12.35 -4.34
CA GLU A 154 4.51 12.30 -3.24
C GLU A 154 4.78 13.40 -2.20
N TRP A 155 4.55 14.65 -2.61
CA TRP A 155 4.54 15.82 -1.72
C TRP A 155 5.79 15.91 -0.81
N VAL A 156 5.58 15.95 0.50
CA VAL A 156 6.66 16.06 1.51
C VAL A 156 7.58 14.85 1.53
N SER A 157 7.13 13.69 1.02
CA SER A 157 7.93 12.48 0.89
C SER A 157 8.76 12.48 -0.39
N GLY A 158 8.50 13.39 -1.32
CA GLY A 158 9.18 13.41 -2.61
C GLY A 158 9.13 12.05 -3.31
N TYR A 159 10.29 11.50 -3.65
CA TYR A 159 10.40 10.18 -4.31
C TYR A 159 10.81 9.05 -3.35
N THR A 160 10.67 9.21 -2.03
CA THR A 160 11.05 8.17 -1.06
C THR A 160 10.00 7.07 -0.91
N VAL A 161 8.80 7.28 -1.45
CA VAL A 161 7.69 6.33 -1.44
C VAL A 161 7.13 6.14 -2.85
N ARG A 162 6.52 4.99 -3.09
CA ARG A 162 6.06 4.54 -4.41
C ARG A 162 4.63 4.03 -4.35
N PHE A 163 3.69 4.76 -4.92
CA PHE A 163 2.27 4.37 -5.02
C PHE A 163 1.92 3.65 -6.32
N GLY A 164 2.73 3.77 -7.35
CA GLY A 164 2.38 3.36 -8.70
C GLY A 164 2.21 1.85 -8.84
N ILE A 165 1.25 1.42 -9.65
CA ILE A 165 1.22 0.04 -10.17
C ILE A 165 2.26 -0.19 -11.27
N ASN A 166 2.87 0.88 -11.80
CA ASN A 166 4.05 0.83 -12.66
C ASN A 166 5.23 1.47 -11.96
N TYR A 167 6.35 0.74 -11.90
CA TYR A 167 7.62 1.24 -11.42
C TYR A 167 8.18 2.27 -12.40
N VAL A 168 8.71 3.38 -11.88
CA VAL A 168 9.45 4.38 -12.65
C VAL A 168 10.91 4.39 -12.21
N ASP A 169 11.80 4.12 -13.15
CA ASP A 169 13.25 4.19 -12.94
C ASP A 169 13.76 5.63 -13.06
N TYR A 170 13.76 6.36 -11.95
CA TYR A 170 14.22 7.74 -11.90
C TYR A 170 15.70 7.92 -12.29
N LYS A 171 16.50 6.85 -12.30
CA LYS A 171 17.94 6.91 -12.64
C LYS A 171 18.22 6.55 -14.09
N ASN A 172 17.25 5.97 -14.80
CA ASN A 172 17.42 5.44 -16.17
C ASN A 172 16.32 5.97 -17.09
N GLU A 173 16.42 7.25 -17.44
CA GLU A 173 15.51 7.92 -18.40
C GLU A 173 14.01 7.77 -18.06
N GLN A 174 13.69 7.59 -16.78
CA GLN A 174 12.33 7.34 -16.30
C GLN A 174 11.68 6.11 -16.96
N LYS A 175 12.43 5.04 -17.30
CA LYS A 175 11.83 3.81 -17.86
C LYS A 175 10.72 3.26 -16.96
N ARG A 176 9.65 2.78 -17.58
CA ARG A 176 8.47 2.25 -16.89
C ARG A 176 8.40 0.73 -16.98
N TYR A 177 8.11 0.09 -15.85
CA TYR A 177 8.00 -1.36 -15.75
C TYR A 177 6.70 -1.71 -14.99
N PRO A 178 5.82 -2.56 -15.55
CA PRO A 178 4.62 -2.98 -14.84
C PRO A 178 5.00 -3.84 -13.62
N LYS A 179 4.44 -3.50 -12.45
CA LYS A 179 4.58 -4.32 -11.25
C LYS A 179 3.61 -5.50 -11.28
N LEU A 180 3.75 -6.44 -10.35
CA LEU A 180 2.82 -7.56 -10.17
C LEU A 180 1.37 -7.07 -10.05
N SER A 181 1.12 -5.97 -9.35
CA SER A 181 -0.19 -5.34 -9.23
C SER A 181 -0.79 -4.87 -10.57
N ALA A 182 0.01 -4.33 -11.49
CA ALA A 182 -0.46 -3.98 -12.84
C ALA A 182 -0.89 -5.22 -13.63
N HIS A 183 -0.12 -6.31 -13.54
CA HIS A 183 -0.49 -7.59 -14.16
C HIS A 183 -1.76 -8.18 -13.53
N TRP A 184 -1.89 -8.09 -12.21
CA TRP A 184 -3.08 -8.53 -11.48
C TRP A 184 -4.33 -7.76 -11.92
N PHE A 185 -4.27 -6.41 -11.97
CA PHE A 185 -5.38 -5.59 -12.46
C PHE A 185 -5.73 -5.91 -13.91
N LYS A 186 -4.74 -6.12 -14.79
CA LYS A 186 -4.99 -6.54 -16.17
C LYS A 186 -5.81 -7.84 -16.24
N ASN A 187 -5.50 -8.82 -15.39
CA ASN A 187 -6.24 -10.07 -15.35
C ASN A 187 -7.62 -9.92 -14.69
N PHE A 188 -7.71 -9.18 -13.59
CA PHE A 188 -8.97 -8.84 -12.91
C PHE A 188 -9.97 -8.17 -13.87
N LEU A 189 -9.50 -7.31 -14.77
CA LEU A 189 -10.32 -6.55 -15.72
C LEU A 189 -10.76 -7.35 -16.95
N LYS A 190 -10.21 -8.54 -17.21
CA LYS A 190 -10.65 -9.39 -18.32
C LYS A 190 -12.10 -9.82 -18.08
N LYS A 191 -12.93 -9.64 -19.10
CA LYS A 191 -14.28 -10.18 -19.13
C LYS A 191 -14.17 -11.67 -19.51
N TYR A 192 -14.71 -12.56 -18.68
CA TYR A 192 -14.96 -13.94 -19.06
C TYR A 192 -16.16 -14.01 -20.00
#